data_AF-A0A9W8LBX5-F1
#
_entry.id   AF-A0A9W8LBX5-F1
#
_cell.length_a   1.000
_cell.length_b   1.000
_cell.length_c   1.000
_cell.angle_alpha   90.00
_cell.angle_beta   90.00
_cell.angle_gamma   90.00
#
_symmetry.space_group_name_H-M   'P 1'
#
loop_
_entity.id
_entity.type
_entity.pdbx_description
1 polymer ?
#
loop_
_entity_poly.entity_id
_entity_poly.type
_entity_poly.pdbx_seq_one_letter_code
_entity_poly.pdbx_strand_id
1 'polypeptide(L)' 'MASTPEYEHAMKSHIRVLILACFGMQKTPTEAVEYINGLGIGVSTTYATVRQWYVRFEQGEFDLTDHHKTAEAS' A
#
# COMPACT_ATOMS: atom_id res chain seq x y z
N MET A 1 0.98 -12.11 -21.23
CA MET A 1 -0.31 -12.48 -20.61
C MET A 1 -0.83 -11.24 -19.91
N ALA A 2 -2.04 -10.78 -20.23
CA ALA A 2 -2.63 -9.64 -19.54
C ALA A 2 -3.12 -10.09 -18.16
N SER A 3 -2.75 -9.36 -17.11
CA SER A 3 -3.20 -9.61 -15.74
C SER A 3 -4.72 -9.38 -15.65
N THR A 4 -5.44 -10.26 -14.95
CA THR A 4 -6.87 -10.06 -14.71
C THR A 4 -7.07 -8.92 -13.68
N PRO A 5 -8.20 -8.20 -13.71
CA PRO A 5 -8.51 -7.16 -12.72
C PRO A 5 -8.48 -7.67 -11.27
N GLU A 6 -8.88 -8.93 -11.06
CA GLU A 6 -8.82 -9.60 -9.75
C GLU A 6 -7.38 -9.79 -9.27
N TYR A 7 -6.46 -10.12 -10.18
CA TYR A 7 -5.04 -10.26 -9.88
C TYR A 7 -4.40 -8.91 -9.54
N GLU A 8 -4.73 -7.84 -10.27
CA GLU A 8 -4.27 -6.48 -9.94
C GLU A 8 -4.81 -5.98 -8.58
N HIS A 9 -6.07 -6.29 -8.27
CA HIS A 9 -6.67 -5.95 -6.98
C HIS A 9 -5.99 -6.69 -5.83
N ALA A 10 -5.73 -8.00 -5.98
CA ALA A 10 -5.00 -8.80 -5.01
C ALA A 10 -3.57 -8.28 -4.77
N MET A 11 -2.85 -7.89 -5.83
CA MET A 11 -1.52 -7.27 -5.73
C MET A 11 -1.52 -5.96 -4.96
N LYS A 12 -2.51 -5.07 -5.18
CA LYS A 12 -2.62 -3.80 -4.45
C LYS A 12 -2.92 -4.02 -2.96
N SER A 13 -3.78 -4.98 -2.64
CA SER A 13 -4.01 -5.39 -1.25
C SER A 13 -2.74 -5.95 -0.60
N HIS A 14 -1.93 -6.74 -1.31
CA HIS A 14 -0.63 -7.21 -0.81
C HIS A 14 0.34 -6.08 -0.51
N ILE A 15 0.44 -5.06 -1.37
CA ILE A 15 1.30 -3.89 -1.10
C ILE A 15 0.91 -3.20 0.21
N ARG A 16 -0.38 -2.99 0.47
CA ARG A 16 -0.83 -2.28 1.67
C ARG A 16 -0.56 -3.06 2.95
N VAL A 17 -0.70 -4.39 2.91
CA VAL A 17 -0.30 -5.26 4.02
C VAL A 17 1.20 -5.14 4.31
N LEU A 18 2.03 -5.10 3.27
CA LEU A 18 3.47 -4.90 3.43
C LEU A 18 3.81 -3.52 4.01
N ILE A 19 3.10 -2.46 3.58
CA ILE A 19 3.26 -1.12 4.15
C ILE A 19 2.87 -1.10 5.63
N LEU A 20 1.77 -1.76 6.01
CA LEU A 20 1.36 -1.89 7.42
C LEU A 20 2.41 -2.65 8.25
N ALA A 21 2.98 -3.72 7.70
CA ALA A 21 4.07 -4.45 8.36
C ALA A 21 5.30 -3.55 8.57
N CYS A 22 5.70 -2.77 7.57
CA CYS A 22 6.79 -1.79 7.70
C CYS A 22 6.51 -0.74 8.77
N PHE A 23 5.26 -0.26 8.87
CA PHE A 23 4.85 0.68 9.90
C PHE A 23 4.95 0.07 11.30
N GLY A 24 4.47 -1.17 11.49
CA GLY A 24 4.59 -1.90 12.76
C GLY A 24 6.04 -2.19 13.17
N MET A 25 6.94 -2.34 12.19
CA MET A 25 8.39 -2.45 12.40
C MET A 25 9.08 -1.10 12.65
N GLN A 26 8.34 0.01 12.69
CA GLN A 26 8.85 1.39 12.84
C GLN A 26 9.86 1.80 11.76
N LYS A 27 9.76 1.23 10.56
CA LYS A 27 10.56 1.67 9.42
C LYS A 27 10.09 3.04 8.96
N THR A 28 11.01 3.92 8.60
CA THR A 28 10.71 5.16 7.90
C THR A 28 10.07 4.88 6.53
N PRO A 29 9.36 5.85 5.93
CA PRO A 29 8.78 5.67 4.59
C PRO A 29 9.83 5.32 3.51
N THR A 30 11.05 5.83 3.62
CA THR A 30 12.15 5.50 2.69
C THR A 30 12.58 4.04 2.83
N GLU A 31 12.84 3.58 4.06
CA GLU A 31 13.21 2.19 4.34
C GLU A 31 12.11 1.21 3.92
N ALA A 32 10.84 1.60 4.07
CA ALA A 32 9.71 0.78 3.64
C ALA A 32 9.65 0.63 2.12
N VAL A 33 9.89 1.71 1.35
CA VAL A 33 9.97 1.64 -0.12
C VAL A 33 11.10 0.72 -0.56
N GLU A 34 12.30 0.90 0.01
CA GLU A 34 13.46 0.07 -0.30
C GLU A 34 13.21 -1.40 0.03
N TYR A 35 12.64 -1.67 1.21
CA TYR A 35 12.30 -3.01 1.63
C TYR A 35 11.30 -3.67 0.68
N ILE A 36 10.16 -3.02 0.42
CA ILE A 36 9.07 -3.58 -0.40
C ILE A 36 9.54 -3.82 -1.83
N ASN A 37 10.23 -2.84 -2.43
CA ASN A 37 10.72 -2.97 -3.80
C ASN A 37 11.87 -3.98 -3.92
N GLY A 38 12.60 -4.23 -2.83
CA GLY A 38 13.66 -5.23 -2.74
C GLY A 38 13.19 -6.68 -2.61
N LEU A 39 11.90 -6.95 -2.35
CA LEU A 39 11.38 -8.30 -2.14
C LEU A 39 11.36 -9.17 -3.41
N GLY A 40 11.40 -8.58 -4.61
CA GLY A 40 11.42 -9.33 -5.87
C GLY A 40 10.14 -10.12 -6.18
N ILE A 41 9.04 -9.85 -5.47
CA ILE A 41 7.75 -10.57 -5.57
C ILE A 41 6.76 -9.94 -6.57
N GLY A 42 7.25 -9.15 -7.53
CA GLY A 42 6.43 -8.57 -8.59
C GLY A 42 5.49 -7.44 -8.16
N VAL A 43 5.66 -6.89 -6.95
CA VAL A 43 5.00 -5.67 -6.50
C VAL A 43 6.01 -4.55 -6.28
N SER A 44 5.57 -3.31 -6.49
CA SER A 44 6.36 -2.12 -6.19
C SER A 44 5.48 -1.01 -5.63
N THR A 45 6.09 -0.13 -4.86
CA THR A 45 5.43 1.04 -4.28
C THR A 45 6.33 2.28 -4.39
N THR A 46 5.74 3.44 -4.09
CA THR A 46 6.43 4.73 -4.13
C THR A 46 6.45 5.36 -2.75
N TYR A 47 7.39 6.28 -2.53
CA TYR A 47 7.45 7.06 -1.29
C TYR A 47 6.13 7.80 -1.01
N ALA A 48 5.51 8.39 -2.04
CA ALA A 48 4.25 9.10 -1.89
C ALA A 48 3.13 8.19 -1.38
N THR A 49 3.00 6.99 -1.98
CA THR A 49 2.03 5.97 -1.56
C THR A 49 2.29 5.53 -0.12
N VAL A 50 3.53 5.16 0.22
CA VAL A 50 3.88 4.74 1.58
C VAL A 50 3.57 5.84 2.60
N ARG A 51 3.96 7.08 2.31
CA ARG A 51 3.71 8.23 3.20
C ARG A 51 2.22 8.47 3.41
N GLN A 52 1.39 8.38 2.37
CA GLN A 52 -0.06 8.52 2.50
C GLN A 52 -0.65 7.47 3.44
N TRP A 53 -0.23 6.21 3.31
CA TRP A 53 -0.69 5.12 4.19
C TRP A 53 -0.19 5.28 5.62
N TYR A 54 1.05 5.70 5.82
CA TYR A 54 1.59 5.97 7.16
C TYR A 54 0.79 7.03 7.90
N VAL A 55 0.42 8.13 7.24
CA VAL A 55 -0.43 9.18 7.82
C VAL A 55 -1.77 8.61 8.30
N ARG A 56 -2.36 7.68 7.55
CA ARG A 56 -3.60 6.99 7.95
C ARG A 56 -3.39 6.10 9.17
N PHE A 57 -2.29 5.34 9.20
CA PHE A 57 -1.96 4.47 10.34
C PHE A 57 -1.65 5.26 11.62
N GLU A 58 -0.99 6.42 11.51
CA GLU A 58 -0.76 7.35 12.62
C GLU A 58 -2.08 7.89 13.21
N GLN A 59 -3.14 7.96 12.39
CA GLN A 59 -4.50 8.34 12.80
C GLN A 59 -5.33 7.15 13.32
N GLY A 60 -4.77 5.94 13.32
CA GLY A 60 -5.45 4.72 13.72
C GLY A 60 -6.35 4.09 12.64
N GLU A 61 -6.25 4.56 11.38
CA GLU A 61 -7.01 4.00 10.26
C GLU A 61 -6.27 2.81 9.63
N PHE A 62 -6.66 1.58 9.98
CA PHE A 62 -6.06 0.35 9.45
C PHE A 62 -6.87 -0.33 8.34
N ASP A 63 -7.86 0.37 7.79
CA ASP A 63 -8.61 -0.13 6.65
C ASP A 63 -7.74 -0.11 5.38
N LEU A 64 -7.26 -1.30 5.01
CA LEU A 64 -6.40 -1.52 3.85
C LEU A 64 -7.19 -1.56 2.54
N THR A 65 -8.52 -1.46 2.60
CA THR A 65 -9.30 -1.22 1.40
C THR A 65 -9.18 0.27 1.05
N ASP A 66 -8.65 0.52 -0.14
CA ASP A 66 -8.68 1.87 -0.70
C ASP A 66 -10.05 2.02 -1.33
N HIS A 67 -11.01 2.38 -0.48
CA HIS A 67 -12.22 3.00 -0.96
C HIS A 67 -11.79 4.33 -1.56
N HIS A 68 -11.41 4.32 -2.84
CA HIS A 68 -11.55 5.49 -3.67
C HIS A 68 -12.95 6.01 -3.35
N LYS A 69 -13.04 7.17 -2.68
CA LYS A 69 -14.29 7.91 -2.64
C LYS A 69 -14.60 8.19 -4.09
N THR A 70 -15.38 7.31 -4.73
CA THR A 70 -16.19 7.68 -5.87
C THR A 70 -17.06 8.77 -5.28
N ALA A 71 -16.68 10.02 -5.49
CA ALA A 71 -17.59 11.11 -5.34
C ALA A 71 -18.70 10.80 -6.35
N GLU A 72 -19.76 10.16 -5.88
CA GLU A 72 -21.06 10.24 -6.53
C GLU A 72 -21.41 11.72 -6.52
N ALA A 73 -21.00 12.40 -7.60
CA ALA A 73 -21.50 13.72 -7.93
C ALA A 73 -23.00 13.56 -8.11
N SER A 74 -23.74 13.98 -7.08
CA SER A 74 -25.18 14.26 -7.15
C SER A 74 -25.48 15.34 -8.18
#